data_AF-A0A950LSC5-F1
#
_entry.id   AF-A0A950LSC5-F1
#
_cell.length_a   1.000
_cell.length_b   1.000
_cell.length_c   1.000
_cell.angle_alpha   90.00
_cell.angle_beta   90.00
_cell.angle_gamma   90.00
#
_symmetry.space_group_name_H-M   'P 1'
#
loop_
_entity.id
_entity.type
_entity.pdbx_description
1 polymer ?
#
loop_
_entity_poly.entity_id
_entity_poly.type
_entity_poly.pdbx_seq_one_letter_code
_entity_poly.pdbx_strand_id
1 'polypeptide(L)' 'MSIPVANLAKARKRILVSGGPDKVEPILGAFGLLRPSVLVTDEATAEALIARRQNPASPENQTPAIRV' A
#
# COMPACT_ATOMS: atom_id res chain seq x y z
N MET A 1 12.17 16.99 6.95
CA MET A 1 10.93 17.70 6.58
C MET A 1 10.19 16.88 5.54
N SER A 2 8.90 16.66 5.71
CA SER A 2 8.02 15.99 4.74
C SER A 2 6.71 16.76 4.56
N ILE A 3 6.05 16.58 3.43
CA ILE A 3 4.71 17.13 3.21
C ILE A 3 3.66 16.24 3.92
N PRO A 4 2.62 16.81 4.55
CA PRO A 4 1.52 16.01 5.09
C PRO A 4 0.85 15.16 4.00
N VAL A 5 0.54 13.90 4.33
CA VAL A 5 -0.13 12.94 3.42
C VAL A 5 -1.45 13.51 2.87
N ALA A 6 -2.21 14.22 3.70
CA ALA A 6 -3.45 14.88 3.31
C ALA A 6 -3.27 15.94 2.22
N ASN A 7 -2.10 16.58 2.15
CA ASN A 7 -1.78 17.52 1.09
C ASN A 7 -1.32 16.80 -0.17
N LEU A 8 -0.53 15.73 -0.03
CA LEU A 8 -0.10 14.91 -1.16
C LEU A 8 -1.30 14.25 -1.88
N ALA A 9 -2.31 13.81 -1.14
CA ALA A 9 -3.54 13.23 -1.69
C ALA A 9 -4.33 14.19 -2.59
N LYS A 10 -4.18 15.51 -2.42
CA LYS A 10 -4.86 16.54 -3.23
C LYS A 10 -4.21 16.76 -4.60
N ALA A 11 -2.97 16.31 -4.80
CA ALA A 11 -2.30 16.43 -6.09
C ALA A 11 -3.10 15.68 -7.16
N ARG A 12 -3.37 16.30 -8.32
CA ARG A 12 -4.16 15.65 -9.39
C ARG A 12 -3.52 14.37 -9.91
N LYS A 13 -2.19 14.36 -10.05
CA LYS A 13 -1.40 13.19 -10.47
C LYS A 13 -0.55 12.72 -9.30
N ARG A 14 -0.70 11.45 -8.93
CA ARG A 14 0.03 10.79 -7.84
C ARG A 14 0.65 9.53 -8.41
N ILE A 15 1.94 9.61 -8.74
CA ILE A 15 2.70 8.52 -9.33
C ILE A 15 3.50 7.87 -8.21
N LEU A 16 3.21 6.61 -7.91
CA LEU A 16 4.00 5.80 -6.99
C LEU A 16 4.98 4.95 -7.80
N VAL A 17 6.27 5.05 -7.50
CA VAL A 17 7.32 4.26 -8.16
C VAL A 17 8.03 3.46 -7.08
N SER A 18 7.78 2.16 -7.04
CA SER A 18 8.37 1.27 -6.03
C SER A 18 8.19 -0.20 -6.46
N GLY A 19 9.13 -1.04 -6.06
CA GLY A 19 9.13 -2.48 -6.33
C GLY A 19 10.03 -3.20 -5.33
N GLY A 20 9.94 -4.52 -5.31
CA GLY A 20 10.62 -5.41 -4.38
C GLY A 20 9.65 -6.16 -3.44
N PRO A 21 10.04 -7.36 -2.98
CA PRO A 21 9.21 -8.21 -2.14
C PRO A 21 8.88 -7.57 -0.78
N ASP A 22 9.75 -6.70 -0.26
CA ASP A 22 9.53 -5.94 0.99
C ASP A 22 8.60 -4.74 0.83
N LYS A 23 8.18 -4.42 -0.41
CA LYS A 23 7.34 -3.26 -0.73
C LYS A 23 5.87 -3.60 -0.93
N VAL A 24 5.48 -4.87 -0.96
CA VAL A 24 4.09 -5.26 -1.17
C VAL A 24 3.16 -4.64 -0.12
N GLU A 25 3.42 -4.82 1.17
CA GLU A 25 2.60 -4.21 2.24
C GLU A 25 2.65 -2.66 2.23
N PRO A 26 3.83 -2.02 2.16
CA PRO A 26 3.89 -0.57 2.03
C PRO A 26 3.10 0.00 0.84
N ILE A 27 3.14 -0.67 -0.31
CA ILE A 27 2.42 -0.25 -1.52
C ILE A 27 0.90 -0.36 -1.30
N LEU A 28 0.42 -1.44 -0.69
CA LEU A 28 -1.00 -1.60 -0.34
C LEU A 28 -1.46 -0.53 0.67
N GLY A 29 -0.64 -0.24 1.68
CA GLY A 29 -0.89 0.88 2.60
C GLY A 29 -0.95 2.23 1.87
N ALA A 30 -0.04 2.46 0.92
CA ALA A 30 -0.05 3.66 0.08
C ALA A 30 -1.30 3.74 -0.82
N PHE A 31 -1.84 2.61 -1.29
CA PHE A 31 -3.11 2.60 -2.02
C PHE A 31 -4.27 3.09 -1.15
N GLY A 32 -4.34 2.67 0.11
CA GLY A 32 -5.35 3.14 1.06
C GLY A 32 -5.22 4.62 1.42
N LEU A 33 -3.99 5.11 1.63
CA LEU A 33 -3.74 6.47 2.10
C LEU A 33 -3.69 7.51 0.98
N LEU A 34 -2.92 7.23 -0.07
CA LEU A 34 -2.62 8.19 -1.14
C LEU A 34 -3.47 7.97 -2.38
N ARG A 35 -4.04 6.78 -2.57
CA ARG A 35 -4.78 6.37 -3.78
C ARG A 35 -4.04 6.84 -5.05
N PRO A 36 -2.80 6.35 -5.29
CA PRO A 36 -2.02 6.79 -6.43
C PRO A 36 -2.80 6.55 -7.73
N SER A 37 -2.68 7.49 -8.67
CA SER A 37 -3.33 7.38 -9.97
C SER A 37 -2.55 6.50 -10.93
N VAL A 38 -1.25 6.34 -10.69
CA VAL A 38 -0.34 5.49 -11.48
C VAL A 38 0.60 4.79 -10.51
N LEU A 39 0.79 3.49 -10.70
CA LEU A 39 1.86 2.72 -10.07
C LEU A 39 2.84 2.29 -11.16
N VAL A 40 4.12 2.49 -10.92
CA VAL A 40 5.21 1.89 -11.69
C VAL A 40 5.94 0.94 -10.74
N THR A 41 6.00 -0.34 -11.10
CA THR A 41 6.57 -1.41 -10.28
C THR A 41 7.18 -2.50 -11.16
N ASP A 42 7.92 -3.43 -10.57
CA ASP A 42 8.45 -4.61 -11.27
C ASP A 42 7.42 -5.75 -11.35
N GLU A 43 7.72 -6.74 -12.18
CA GLU A 43 6.84 -7.88 -12.44
C GLU A 43 6.53 -8.70 -11.19
N ALA A 44 7.55 -9.02 -10.38
CA ALA A 44 7.39 -9.83 -9.18
C ALA A 44 6.48 -9.15 -8.14
N THR A 45 6.63 -7.85 -7.97
CA THR A 45 5.78 -7.05 -7.07
C THR A 45 4.36 -6.95 -7.61
N ALA A 46 4.19 -6.75 -8.93
CA ALA A 46 2.88 -6.74 -9.56
C ALA A 46 2.13 -8.07 -9.37
N GLU A 47 2.81 -9.20 -9.57
CA GLU A 47 2.25 -10.53 -9.37
C GLU A 47 1.78 -10.72 -7.91
N ALA A 48 2.63 -10.37 -6.94
CA ALA A 48 2.29 -10.45 -5.53
C ALA A 48 1.08 -9.56 -5.16
N LEU A 49 1.00 -8.34 -5.69
CA LEU A 49 -0.13 -7.43 -5.47
C LEU A 49 -1.44 -7.98 -6.06
N ILE A 50 -1.38 -8.63 -7.23
CA ILE A 50 -2.55 -9.26 -7.85
C ILE A 50 -3.02 -10.46 -7.02
N ALA A 51 -2.11 -11.30 -6.54
CA ALA A 51 -2.43 -12.45 -5.69
C ALA A 51 -3.14 -12.03 -4.39
N ARG A 52 -2.74 -10.89 -3.79
CA ARG A 52 -3.37 -10.32 -2.58
C ARG A 52 -4.83 -9.92 -2.78
N ARG A 53 -5.23 -9.54 -4.00
CA ARG A 53 -6.63 -9.22 -4.33
C ARG A 53 -7.53 -10.47 -4.32
N GLN A 54 -6.95 -11.64 -4.59
CA GLN A 54 -7.69 -12.90 -4.73
C GLN A 54 -7.92 -13.62 -3.39
N ASN A 55 -7.37 -13.12 -2.28
CA ASN A 55 -7.59 -13.67 -0.95
C ASN A 55 -7.89 -12.55 0.07
N PRO A 56 -9.19 -12.21 0.31
CA PRO A 56 -9.56 -11.08 1.15
C PRO A 56 -9.47 -11.34 2.68
N ALA A 57 -8.83 -12.42 3.13
CA ALA A 57 -8.70 -12.71 4.56
C ALA A 57 -7.32 -13.28 4.91
N SER A 58 -6.50 -12.44 5.55
CA SER A 58 -5.38 -12.87 6.40
C SER A 58 -5.39 -12.08 7.72
N PRO A 59 -4.97 -12.70 8.84
CA PRO A 59 -5.59 -12.56 10.17
C PRO A 59 -5.02 -11.43 11.05
N GLU A 60 -4.27 -10.50 10.46
CA GLU A 60 -3.46 -9.51 11.19
C GLU A 60 -4.25 -8.32 11.76
N ASN A 61 -5.58 -8.32 11.59
CA ASN A 61 -6.49 -7.41 12.29
C ASN A 61 -6.88 -7.87 13.72
N GLN A 62 -6.21 -8.89 14.25
CA GLN A 62 -6.30 -9.21 15.68
C GLN A 62 -5.50 -8.16 16.47
N THR A 63 -6.20 -7.09 16.88
CA THR A 63 -5.77 -6.22 17.96
C THR A 63 -5.19 -7.09 19.09
N PRO A 64 -3.99 -6.81 19.63
CA PRO A 64 -3.54 -7.52 20.81
C PRO A 64 -4.54 -7.16 21.92
N ALA A 65 -5.31 -8.14 22.37
CA ALA A 65 -6.11 -8.00 23.57
C ALA A 65 -5.12 -7.70 24.71
N ILE A 66 -4.96 -6.42 25.03
CA ILE A 66 -4.30 -6.00 26.26
C ILE A 66 -5.18 -6.55 27.38
N ARG A 67 -4.76 -7.70 27.94
CA ARG A 67 -5.39 -8.27 29.12
C ARG A 67 -5.01 -7.39 30.31
N VAL A 68 -6.00 -6.64 30.80
CA VAL A 68 -6.02 -6.05 32.14
C VAL A 68 -6.62 -7.06 33.10
#